data_AF-T1DM71-F1
#
_entry.id   AF-T1DM71-F1
#
_cell.length_a   1.000
_cell.length_b   1.000
_cell.length_c   1.000
_cell.angle_alpha   90.00
_cell.angle_beta   90.00
_cell.angle_gamma   90.00
#
_symmetry.space_group_name_H-M   'P 1'
#
loop_
_entity.id
_entity.type
_entity.pdbx_description
1 polymer ?
#
loop_
_entity_poly.entity_id
_entity_poly.type
_entity_poly.pdbx_seq_one_letter_code
_entity_poly.pdbx_strand_id
1 'polypeptide(L)'
;MASKTDSYGFNDMSIFHVARDCSPDDARHTQNLVESKDDMLFVWNAKNCCIMAMNWRAAASKKKDTLKHQTLIPASPQNFTVEKILPSTDGTFLALAGPKGVSIIELPRRWGPNGQYQNGKECIICRTYNLDEHLFT
;
A
#
# COMPACT_ATOMS: atom_id res chain seq x y z
N MET A 1 4.16 -25.59 5.55
CA MET A 1 5.46 -25.30 6.20
C MET A 1 6.00 -24.03 5.56
N ALA A 2 6.48 -23.06 6.35
CA ALA A 2 7.19 -21.91 5.80
C ALA A 2 8.37 -22.43 4.97
N SER A 3 8.47 -22.02 3.70
CA SER A 3 9.66 -22.35 2.90
C SER A 3 10.86 -21.61 3.48
N LYS A 4 12.09 -22.07 3.21
CA LYS A 4 13.30 -21.35 3.64
C LYS A 4 13.35 -19.90 3.13
N THR A 5 12.62 -19.59 2.06
CA THR A 5 12.55 -18.26 1.44
C THR A 5 11.31 -17.46 1.82
N ASP A 6 10.32 -18.07 2.48
CA ASP A 6 9.08 -17.43 2.92
C ASP A 6 8.84 -17.68 4.41
N SER A 7 9.71 -17.10 5.24
CA SER A 7 9.67 -17.28 6.70
C SER A 7 8.43 -16.64 7.34
N TYR A 8 7.79 -15.67 6.68
CA TYR A 8 6.61 -14.97 7.17
C TYR A 8 5.30 -15.51 6.57
N GLY A 9 5.36 -16.41 5.60
CA GLY A 9 4.19 -16.95 4.93
C GLY A 9 3.46 -15.92 4.08
N PHE A 10 4.18 -14.95 3.52
CA PHE A 10 3.67 -13.88 2.69
C PHE A 10 3.06 -14.39 1.38
N ASN A 11 3.54 -15.53 0.86
CA ASN A 11 2.99 -16.09 -0.37
C ASN A 11 1.51 -16.47 -0.27
N ASP A 12 1.05 -16.84 0.94
CA ASP A 12 -0.35 -17.21 1.19
C ASP A 12 -1.25 -15.99 1.49
N MET A 13 -0.66 -14.80 1.67
CA MET A 13 -1.42 -13.62 2.07
C MET A 13 -2.06 -12.94 0.86
N SER A 14 -3.34 -12.60 0.97
CA SER A 14 -4.11 -11.97 -0.10
C SER A 14 -3.52 -10.66 -0.62
N ILE A 15 -2.83 -9.89 0.22
CA ILE A 15 -2.16 -8.65 -0.21
C ILE A 15 -1.08 -8.90 -1.27
N PHE A 16 -0.35 -10.01 -1.18
CA PHE A 16 0.69 -10.37 -2.14
C PHE A 16 0.13 -11.06 -3.38
N HIS A 17 -1.10 -11.58 -3.32
CA HIS A 17 -1.83 -11.98 -4.53
C HIS A 17 -2.14 -10.73 -5.36
N VAL A 18 -2.63 -9.66 -4.73
CA VAL A 18 -2.89 -8.40 -5.41
C VAL A 18 -1.60 -7.78 -5.95
N ALA A 19 -0.50 -7.81 -5.19
CA ALA A 19 0.79 -7.32 -5.67
C ALA A 19 1.24 -8.03 -6.97
N ARG A 20 1.07 -9.36 -7.02
CA ARG A 20 1.37 -10.16 -8.22
C ARG A 20 0.42 -9.84 -9.38
N ASP A 21 -0.87 -9.78 -9.09
CA ASP A 21 -1.91 -9.52 -10.10
C ASP A 21 -1.84 -8.11 -10.69
N CYS A 22 -1.25 -7.15 -9.96
CA CYS A 22 -1.07 -5.76 -10.40
C CYS A 22 0.33 -5.49 -10.98
N SER A 23 1.24 -6.47 -10.94
CA SER A 23 2.55 -6.34 -11.56
C SER A 23 2.38 -6.35 -13.08
N PRO A 24 2.92 -5.38 -13.82
CA PRO A 24 2.90 -5.43 -15.28
C PRO A 24 3.77 -6.58 -15.80
N ASP A 25 3.24 -7.38 -16.73
CA ASP A 25 3.97 -8.49 -17.35
C ASP A 25 5.13 -8.01 -18.25
N ASP A 26 5.07 -6.76 -18.71
CA ASP A 26 5.99 -6.15 -19.68
C ASP A 26 6.77 -4.96 -19.09
N ALA A 27 6.92 -4.91 -17.77
CA ALA A 27 7.60 -3.83 -17.07
C ALA A 27 9.01 -3.58 -17.64
N ARG A 28 9.19 -2.48 -18.38
CA ARG A 28 10.48 -2.11 -19.00
C ARG A 28 11.49 -1.57 -17.98
N HIS A 29 11.02 -1.19 -16.80
CA HIS A 29 11.82 -0.54 -15.76
C HIS A 29 11.39 -1.05 -14.38
N THR A 30 12.30 -0.97 -13.41
CA THR A 30 12.02 -1.34 -12.01
C THR A 30 10.97 -0.41 -11.39
N GLN A 31 9.94 -1.00 -10.79
CA GLN A 31 8.92 -0.29 -10.05
C GLN A 31 9.02 -0.60 -8.56
N ASN A 32 8.52 0.31 -7.72
CA ASN A 32 8.50 0.17 -6.28
C ASN A 32 7.08 0.30 -5.75
N LEU A 33 6.28 -0.74 -6.00
CA LEU A 33 4.84 -0.78 -5.71
C LEU A 33 4.50 -1.45 -4.38
N VAL A 34 5.50 -1.98 -3.69
CA VAL A 34 5.38 -2.62 -2.38
C VAL A 34 6.40 -1.98 -1.46
N GLU A 35 5.93 -1.42 -0.35
CA GLU A 35 6.80 -0.74 0.60
C GLU A 35 6.47 -1.11 2.04
N SER A 36 7.50 -1.08 2.89
CA SER A 36 7.34 -1.32 4.32
C SER A 36 7.82 -0.13 5.14
N LYS A 37 7.05 0.21 6.18
CA LYS A 37 7.41 1.23 7.16
C LYS A 37 7.07 0.74 8.55
N ASP A 38 8.11 0.55 9.36
CA ASP A 38 8.04 0.07 10.74
C ASP A 38 7.37 -1.32 10.88
N ASP A 39 6.06 -1.35 11.13
CA ASP A 39 5.22 -2.55 11.24
C ASP A 39 4.15 -2.64 10.14
N MET A 40 4.07 -1.64 9.27
CA MET A 40 3.11 -1.57 8.18
C MET A 40 3.74 -1.98 6.86
N LEU A 41 2.95 -2.70 6.05
CA LEU A 41 3.22 -3.03 4.67
C LEU A 41 2.16 -2.35 3.80
N PHE A 42 2.59 -1.73 2.71
CA PHE A 42 1.76 -1.04 1.73
C PHE A 42 1.97 -1.68 0.36
N VAL A 43 0.88 -1.87 -0.39
CA VAL A 43 0.88 -2.36 -1.77
C VAL A 43 -0.01 -1.49 -2.62
N TRP A 44 0.51 -1.00 -3.74
CA TRP A 44 -0.28 -0.31 -4.75
C TRP A 44 -1.09 -1.32 -5.58
N ASN A 45 -2.40 -1.12 -5.63
CA ASN A 45 -3.32 -1.85 -6.48
C ASN A 45 -3.74 -0.95 -7.66
N ALA A 46 -3.07 -1.14 -8.80
CA ALA A 46 -3.33 -0.36 -10.01
C ALA A 46 -4.72 -0.61 -10.62
N LYS A 47 -5.31 -1.81 -10.43
CA LYS A 47 -6.63 -2.15 -10.99
C LYS A 47 -7.76 -1.37 -10.32
N ASN A 48 -7.63 -1.16 -9.01
CA ASN A 48 -8.64 -0.47 -8.19
C ASN A 48 -8.22 0.95 -7.77
N CYS A 49 -7.07 1.43 -8.26
CA CYS A 49 -6.48 2.73 -7.89
C CYS A 49 -6.44 2.98 -6.38
N CYS A 50 -5.97 2.00 -5.60
CA CYS A 50 -5.96 2.08 -4.13
C CYS A 50 -4.70 1.47 -3.52
N ILE A 51 -4.49 1.73 -2.23
CA ILE A 51 -3.38 1.19 -1.45
C ILE A 51 -3.93 0.14 -0.49
N MET A 52 -3.40 -1.06 -0.55
CA MET A 52 -3.63 -2.06 0.48
C MET A 52 -2.61 -1.88 1.59
N ALA A 53 -3.07 -1.82 2.83
CA ALA A 53 -2.21 -1.65 3.99
C ALA A 53 -2.47 -2.73 5.03
N MET A 54 -1.43 -3.28 5.64
CA MET A 54 -1.58 -4.22 6.74
C MET A 54 -0.44 -4.13 7.75
N ASN A 55 -0.72 -4.49 9.00
CA ASN A 55 0.34 -4.70 10.00
C ASN A 55 0.95 -6.09 9.80
N TRP A 56 2.10 -6.16 9.13
CA TRP A 56 2.73 -7.43 8.78
C TRP A 56 3.29 -8.16 10.01
N ARG A 57 3.74 -7.43 11.04
CA ARG A 57 4.23 -8.03 12.29
C ARG A 57 3.09 -8.68 13.06
N ALA A 58 1.95 -8.00 13.17
CA ALA A 58 0.77 -8.55 13.80
C ALA A 58 0.25 -9.78 13.05
N ALA A 59 0.25 -9.75 11.71
CA ALA A 59 -0.14 -10.88 10.88
C ALA A 59 0.79 -12.08 11.05
N ALA A 60 2.10 -11.85 11.19
CA ALA A 60 3.08 -12.92 11.45
C ALA A 60 2.93 -13.54 12.85
N SER A 61 2.53 -12.75 13.86
CA SER A 61 2.39 -13.21 15.25
C SER A 61 1.12 -14.02 15.53
N LYS A 62 0.08 -13.87 14.71
CA LYS A 62 -1.20 -14.55 14.87
C LYS A 62 -1.31 -15.74 13.92
N LYS A 63 -2.16 -16.72 14.26
CA LYS A 63 -2.63 -17.70 13.27
C LYS A 63 -3.28 -16.90 12.12
N LYS A 64 -2.71 -17.05 10.92
CA LYS A 64 -2.79 -16.21 9.70
C LYS A 64 -4.19 -15.66 9.30
N ASP A 65 -5.28 -16.18 9.84
CA ASP A 65 -6.65 -15.94 9.35
C ASP A 65 -7.39 -14.72 9.93
N THR A 66 -6.84 -14.04 10.96
CA THR A 66 -7.61 -12.99 11.66
C THR A 66 -7.32 -11.56 11.22
N LEU A 67 -6.15 -11.30 10.63
CA LEU A 67 -5.73 -9.94 10.31
C LEU A 67 -5.88 -9.65 8.81
N LYS A 68 -6.99 -9.03 8.43
CA LYS A 68 -7.22 -8.58 7.06
C LYS A 68 -6.43 -7.30 6.76
N HIS A 69 -6.03 -7.13 5.50
CA HIS A 69 -5.56 -5.85 4.99
C HIS A 69 -6.71 -4.83 4.98
N GLN A 70 -6.36 -3.54 4.99
CA GLN A 70 -7.27 -2.41 4.83
C GLN A 70 -7.00 -1.75 3.48
N THR A 71 -8.05 -1.26 2.84
CA THR A 71 -8.00 -0.58 1.55
C THR A 71 -8.08 0.93 1.76
N LEU A 72 -7.00 1.63 1.44
CA LEU A 72 -6.87 3.08 1.50
C LEU A 72 -7.13 3.64 0.09
N ILE A 73 -8.23 4.36 -0.07
CA ILE A 73 -8.71 4.88 -1.35
C ILE A 73 -8.35 6.36 -1.43
N PRO A 74 -7.54 6.81 -2.40
CA PRO A 74 -7.31 8.23 -2.64
C PRO A 74 -8.65 8.95 -2.89
N ALA A 75 -8.89 10.09 -2.24
CA ALA A 75 -10.12 10.87 -2.44
C ALA A 75 -10.18 11.52 -3.84
N SER A 76 -9.03 11.66 -4.51
CA SER A 76 -8.92 12.21 -5.86
C SER A 76 -8.35 11.14 -6.81
N PRO A 77 -8.86 11.04 -8.06
CA PRO A 77 -8.31 10.15 -9.06
C PRO A 77 -6.82 10.39 -9.31
N GLN A 78 -6.10 9.31 -9.63
CA GLN A 78 -4.70 9.36 -10.01
C GLN A 78 -4.62 9.39 -11.54
N ASN A 79 -4.28 10.55 -12.10
CA ASN A 79 -4.22 10.79 -13.55
C ASN A 79 -2.88 10.35 -14.19
N PHE A 80 -2.05 9.62 -13.45
CA PHE A 80 -0.75 9.13 -13.90
C PHE A 80 -0.53 7.69 -13.47
N THR A 81 0.36 7.00 -14.18
CA THR A 81 0.80 5.66 -13.81
C THR A 81 1.71 5.75 -12.58
N VAL A 82 1.25 5.21 -11.45
CA VAL A 82 2.07 5.09 -10.25
C VAL A 82 3.12 4.00 -10.46
N GLU A 83 4.39 4.35 -10.33
CA GLU A 83 5.53 3.43 -10.44
C GLU A 83 6.28 3.29 -9.11
N LYS A 84 6.03 4.20 -8.16
CA LYS A 84 6.65 4.22 -6.84
C LYS A 84 5.64 4.65 -5.79
N ILE A 85 5.60 3.93 -4.68
CA ILE A 85 5.00 4.40 -3.43
C ILE A 85 6.11 4.68 -2.42
N LEU A 86 5.92 5.68 -1.57
CA LEU A 86 6.93 6.04 -0.56
C LEU A 86 6.28 6.59 0.71
N PRO A 87 6.31 5.86 1.84
CA PRO A 87 5.81 6.37 3.10
C PRO A 87 6.75 7.46 3.63
N SER A 88 6.14 8.53 4.17
CA SER A 88 6.84 9.58 4.90
C SER A 88 7.58 9.02 6.13
N THR A 89 8.59 9.76 6.60
CA THR A 89 9.45 9.32 7.71
C THR A 89 8.68 9.12 9.01
N ASP A 90 7.66 9.94 9.25
CA ASP A 90 6.77 9.89 10.42
C ASP A 90 5.53 9.01 10.20
N GLY A 91 5.32 8.49 8.99
CA GLY A 91 4.20 7.61 8.65
C GLY A 91 2.84 8.33 8.59
N THR A 92 2.82 9.65 8.45
CA THR A 92 1.57 10.44 8.33
C THR A 92 1.09 10.57 6.89
N PHE A 93 2.01 10.49 5.93
CA PHE A 93 1.73 10.54 4.50
C PHE A 93 2.32 9.35 3.74
N LEU A 94 1.74 9.08 2.58
CA LEU A 94 2.24 8.16 1.57
C LEU A 94 2.27 8.89 0.21
N ALA A 95 3.45 9.02 -0.39
CA ALA A 95 3.58 9.54 -1.73
C ALA A 95 3.32 8.44 -2.76
N LEU A 96 2.55 8.76 -3.79
CA LEU A 96 2.44 8.02 -5.04
C LEU A 96 3.18 8.82 -6.11
N ALA A 97 4.11 8.21 -6.82
CA ALA A 97 4.93 8.88 -7.82
C ALA A 97 5.04 8.07 -9.10
N GLY A 98 5.09 8.78 -10.22
CA GLY A 98 5.33 8.23 -11.53
C GLY A 98 5.86 9.29 -12.50
N PRO A 99 6.10 8.92 -13.77
CA PRO A 99 6.75 9.81 -14.74
C PRO A 99 6.02 11.12 -15.01
N LYS A 100 4.68 11.13 -14.83
CA LYS A 100 3.80 12.27 -15.16
C LYS A 100 3.11 12.89 -13.96
N GLY A 101 3.51 12.53 -12.74
CA GLY A 101 2.85 13.08 -11.57
C GLY A 101 3.30 12.51 -10.25
N VAL A 102 2.97 13.26 -9.21
CA VAL A 102 3.12 12.88 -7.81
C VAL A 102 1.86 13.27 -7.06
N SER A 103 1.40 12.39 -6.18
CA SER A 103 0.30 12.65 -5.26
C SER A 103 0.70 12.27 -3.86
N ILE A 104 0.26 13.04 -2.88
CA ILE A 104 0.46 12.77 -1.46
C ILE A 104 -0.87 12.34 -0.86
N ILE A 105 -0.88 11.19 -0.19
CA ILE A 105 -2.05 10.67 0.52
C ILE A 105 -1.81 10.82 2.01
N GLU A 106 -2.75 11.43 2.71
CA GLU A 106 -2.76 11.48 4.18
C GLU A 106 -3.21 10.13 4.73
N LEU A 107 -2.32 9.46 5.45
CA LEU A 107 -2.61 8.18 6.08
C LEU A 107 -3.54 8.41 7.28
N PRO A 108 -4.61 7.61 7.41
CA PRO A 108 -5.52 7.73 8.55
C PRO A 108 -4.81 7.46 9.87
N ARG A 109 -5.37 7.98 10.97
CA ARG A 109 -4.84 7.67 12.31
C ARG A 109 -5.00 6.19 12.65
N ARG A 110 -3.96 5.61 13.22
CA ARG A 110 -3.93 4.25 13.77
C ARG A 110 -4.42 4.26 15.21
N TRP A 111 -5.56 3.63 15.47
CA TRP A 111 -6.13 3.48 16.82
C TRP A 111 -6.97 2.21 16.98
N GLY A 112 -6.97 1.34 15.96
CA GLY A 112 -7.64 0.05 16.01
C GLY A 112 -6.77 -1.06 16.60
N PRO A 113 -7.38 -2.23 16.81
CA PRO A 113 -6.66 -3.40 17.30
C PRO A 113 -5.50 -3.75 16.36
N ASN A 114 -4.38 -4.19 16.92
CA ASN A 114 -3.17 -4.54 16.18
C ASN A 114 -2.59 -3.39 15.34
N GLY A 115 -2.83 -2.13 15.76
CA GLY A 115 -2.35 -0.95 15.06
C GLY A 115 -3.05 -0.71 13.72
N GLN A 116 -4.29 -1.18 13.55
CA GLN A 116 -5.09 -0.89 12.36
C GLN A 116 -5.54 0.58 12.31
N TYR A 117 -5.78 1.06 11.10
CA TYR A 117 -6.35 2.38 10.83
C TYR A 117 -7.83 2.43 11.17
N GLN A 118 -8.31 3.58 11.67
CA GLN A 118 -9.75 3.83 11.91
C GLN A 118 -10.52 2.64 12.53
N ASN A 119 -9.99 2.08 13.62
CA ASN A 119 -10.58 0.90 14.30
C ASN A 119 -10.72 -0.38 13.46
N GLY A 120 -9.87 -0.58 12.46
CA GLY A 120 -9.96 -1.76 11.59
C GLY A 120 -11.02 -1.65 10.50
N LYS A 121 -11.47 -0.43 10.15
CA LYS A 121 -12.35 -0.20 9.00
C LYS A 121 -11.73 -0.76 7.72
N GLU A 122 -12.48 -1.57 6.98
CA GLU A 122 -11.97 -2.29 5.81
C GLU A 122 -11.58 -1.35 4.67
N CYS A 123 -12.41 -0.36 4.35
CA CYS A 123 -12.16 0.63 3.29
C CYS A 123 -12.17 2.05 3.85
N ILE A 124 -11.12 2.83 3.58
CA ILE A 124 -10.93 4.18 4.11
C ILE A 124 -10.61 5.13 2.97
N ILE A 125 -11.46 6.15 2.78
CA ILE A 125 -11.15 7.26 1.87
C ILE A 125 -10.13 8.16 2.56
N CYS A 126 -9.02 8.40 1.88
CA CYS A 126 -7.88 9.14 2.39
C CYS A 126 -7.76 10.46 1.66
N ARG A 127 -7.46 11.54 2.39
CA ARG A 127 -7.26 12.86 1.79
C ARG A 127 -6.07 12.79 0.84
N THR A 128 -6.20 13.42 -0.32
CA THR A 128 -5.21 13.34 -1.39
C THR A 128 -4.86 14.74 -1.88
N TYR A 129 -3.57 14.97 -2.10
CA TYR A 129 -3.01 16.21 -2.62
C TYR A 129 -2.22 15.87 -3.87
N ASN A 130 -2.78 16.13 -5.04
CA ASN A 130 -2.07 15.96 -6.31
C ASN A 130 -1.15 17.17 -6.50
N LEU A 131 0.13 16.94 -6.79
CA LEU A 131 1.02 18.02 -7.22
C LEU A 131 0.61 18.47 -8.63
N ASP A 132 0.82 19.75 -8.93
CA ASP A 132 0.42 20.35 -10.20
C ASP A 132 1.00 19.57 -11.39
N GLU A 133 0.12 19.13 -12.29
CA GLU A 133 0.46 18.34 -13.47
C GLU A 133 1.43 19.09 -14.39
N HIS A 134 1.39 20.44 -14.39
CA HIS A 134 2.31 21.29 -15.16
C HIS A 134 3.77 21.21 -14.70
N LEU A 135 4.06 20.64 -13.53
CA LEU A 135 5.43 20.42 -13.06
C LEU A 135 6.10 19.19 -13.70
N PHE A 136 5.33 18.36 -14.40
CA PHE A 136 5.77 17.06 -14.91
C PHE A 136 5.59 16.90 -16.44
N THR A 137 5.30 18.00 -17.14
CA THR A 137 5.20 18.07 -18.63
C THR A 137 6.54 18.30 -19.30
#